data_AF-A0A960G4B8-F1
#
_entry.id   AF-A0A960G4B8-F1
#
_cell.length_a   1.000
_cell.length_b   1.000
_cell.length_c   1.000
_cell.angle_alpha   90.00
_cell.angle_beta   90.00
_cell.angle_gamma   90.00
#
_symmetry.space_group_name_H-M   'P 1'
#
loop_
_entity.id
_entity.type
_entity.pdbx_description
1 polymer ?
#
loop_
_entity_poly.entity_id
_entity_poly.type
_entity_poly.pdbx_seq_one_letter_code
_entity_poly.pdbx_strand_id
1 'polypeptide(L)'
;MTSAPTAQHLAAGVSALVGPVFDSLEALAGEVLGCRAGAGSGPCTERSLSPLESAIAPRMAAHPSLTGMGYVAEPGTVAGQERFLIWWQRSGDELARLRLNFDATSVDIYDYLQMEWFQQARDGGARNAFGPYVDYSGAGLYVVTMSVPVMADGAFLGVAGGDVVMSQLEPRLIAILRTAPQEAVVVNRERRVLAANTATWVVGTRLPVMPAVGEAGFVDVAEVPDGPGWVVAVADRLVGL
;
A
#
# COMPACT_ATOMS: atom_id res chain seq x y z
N MET A 1 15.87 11.26 -32.33
CA MET A 1 14.79 10.28 -32.07
C MET A 1 15.01 9.75 -30.66
N THR A 2 14.23 10.19 -29.69
CA THR A 2 14.17 9.52 -28.38
C THR A 2 13.45 8.19 -28.61
N SER A 3 14.09 7.08 -28.23
CA SER A 3 13.45 5.76 -28.26
C SER A 3 12.20 5.76 -27.37
N ALA A 4 11.16 5.01 -27.75
CA ALA A 4 10.00 4.82 -26.90
C ALA A 4 10.43 4.29 -25.51
N PRO A 5 9.78 4.73 -24.41
CA PRO A 5 10.12 4.23 -23.09
C PRO A 5 9.81 2.73 -22.99
N THR A 6 10.76 1.97 -22.45
CA THR A 6 10.62 0.53 -22.18
C THR A 6 9.74 0.29 -20.96
N ALA A 7 9.27 -0.95 -20.76
CA ALA A 7 8.56 -1.35 -19.54
C ALA A 7 9.39 -1.04 -18.29
N GLN A 8 10.72 -1.21 -18.36
CA GLN A 8 11.64 -0.86 -17.28
C GLN A 8 11.60 0.64 -16.94
N HIS A 9 11.54 1.52 -17.95
CA HIS A 9 11.47 2.96 -17.73
C HIS A 9 10.14 3.37 -17.07
N LEU A 10 9.03 2.78 -17.53
CA LEU A 10 7.71 2.99 -16.94
C LEU A 10 7.68 2.47 -15.49
N ALA A 11 8.21 1.27 -15.25
CA ALA A 11 8.30 0.65 -13.93
C ALA A 11 9.11 1.49 -12.93
N ALA A 12 10.23 2.08 -13.38
CA ALA A 12 10.98 3.04 -12.57
C ALA A 12 10.16 4.30 -12.24
N GLY A 13 9.38 4.81 -13.20
CA GLY A 13 8.44 5.92 -12.96
C GLY A 13 7.37 5.58 -11.93
N VAL A 14 6.81 4.38 -12.00
CA VAL A 14 5.84 3.87 -11.01
C VAL A 14 6.49 3.73 -9.63
N SER A 15 7.70 3.20 -9.55
CA SER A 15 8.48 3.10 -8.30
C SER A 15 8.72 4.49 -7.69
N ALA A 16 9.12 5.47 -8.50
CA ALA A 16 9.34 6.84 -8.03
C ALA A 16 8.05 7.52 -7.53
N LEU A 17 6.88 7.13 -8.07
CA LEU A 17 5.58 7.62 -7.63
C LEU A 17 5.19 7.10 -6.25
N VAL A 18 5.41 5.80 -5.98
CA VAL A 18 4.94 5.15 -4.74
C VAL A 18 6.01 5.11 -3.63
N GLY A 19 7.29 5.22 -3.99
CA GLY A 19 8.43 5.21 -3.07
C GLY A 19 8.30 6.17 -1.89
N PRO A 20 7.95 7.45 -2.09
CA PRO A 20 7.81 8.41 -0.99
C PRO A 20 6.79 8.00 0.09
N VAL A 21 5.74 7.26 -0.30
CA VAL A 21 4.76 6.72 0.66
C VAL A 21 5.42 5.61 1.46
N PHE A 22 6.11 4.66 0.82
CA PHE A 22 6.85 3.60 1.51
C PHE A 22 7.92 4.15 2.46
N ASP A 23 8.72 5.12 2.03
CA ASP A 23 9.75 5.74 2.86
C ASP A 23 9.12 6.37 4.13
N SER A 24 7.91 6.92 4.01
CA SER A 24 7.18 7.50 5.15
C SER A 24 6.62 6.45 6.09
N LEU A 25 6.21 5.28 5.56
CA LEU A 25 5.80 4.12 6.34
C LEU A 25 7.00 3.48 7.07
N GLU A 26 8.17 3.41 6.43
CA GLU A 26 9.41 2.94 7.05
C GLU A 26 9.86 3.87 8.18
N ALA A 27 9.76 5.19 7.97
CA ALA A 27 10.02 6.16 9.03
C ALA A 27 9.04 5.99 10.21
N LEU A 28 7.75 5.75 9.92
CA LEU A 28 6.75 5.46 10.96
C LEU A 28 7.06 4.15 11.70
N ALA A 29 7.48 3.10 11.00
CA ALA A 29 7.94 1.86 11.61
C ALA A 29 9.14 2.10 12.56
N GLY A 30 10.10 2.94 12.16
CA GLY A 30 11.21 3.37 13.01
C GLY A 30 10.75 4.11 14.28
N GLU A 31 9.72 4.94 14.19
CA GLU A 31 9.13 5.63 15.35
C GLU A 31 8.42 4.67 16.31
N VAL A 32 7.75 3.63 15.79
CA VAL A 32 7.17 2.56 16.63
C VAL A 32 8.26 1.88 17.45
N LEU A 33 9.40 1.57 16.82
CA LEU A 33 10.57 1.01 17.50
C LEU A 33 11.15 1.96 18.54
N GLY A 34 11.26 3.25 18.22
CA GLY A 34 11.71 4.29 19.15
C GLY A 34 10.81 4.43 20.38
N CYS A 35 9.49 4.41 20.18
CA CYS A 35 8.50 4.41 21.26
C CYS A 35 8.66 3.20 22.18
N ARG A 36 8.86 2.01 21.61
CA ARG A 36 9.09 0.77 22.37
C ARG A 36 10.40 0.83 23.15
N ALA A 37 11.49 1.28 22.53
CA ALA A 37 12.78 1.41 23.20
C ALA A 37 12.73 2.43 24.37
N GLY A 38 12.01 3.54 24.19
CA GLY A 38 11.82 4.55 25.23
C GLY A 38 11.00 4.06 26.44
N ALA A 39 10.15 3.04 26.25
CA ALA A 39 9.43 2.38 27.34
C ALA A 39 10.32 1.45 28.19
N GLY A 40 11.57 1.21 27.77
CA GLY A 40 12.53 0.36 28.47
C GLY A 40 12.16 -1.13 28.43
N SER A 41 12.49 -1.86 29.50
CA SER A 41 12.17 -3.29 29.65
C SER A 41 10.72 -3.57 30.07
N GLY A 42 9.89 -2.53 30.23
CA GLY A 42 8.48 -2.66 30.59
C GLY A 42 7.62 -3.16 29.42
N PRO A 43 6.38 -3.61 29.71
CA PRO A 43 5.44 -3.97 28.65
C PRO A 43 5.15 -2.76 27.75
N CYS A 44 5.10 -2.99 26.43
CA CYS A 44 4.61 -1.98 25.50
C CYS A 44 3.10 -1.80 25.73
N THR A 45 2.65 -0.57 25.96
CA THR A 45 1.23 -0.23 26.18
C THR A 45 0.77 0.77 25.13
N GLU A 46 -0.54 0.99 25.01
CA GLU A 46 -1.07 2.08 24.18
C GLU A 46 -0.43 3.44 24.53
N ARG A 47 -0.22 3.71 25.82
CA ARG A 47 0.45 4.95 26.26
C ARG A 47 1.87 5.06 25.74
N SER A 48 2.59 3.95 25.62
CA SER A 48 3.94 3.93 25.06
C SER A 48 3.96 4.38 23.59
N LEU A 49 2.85 4.20 22.87
CA LEU A 49 2.69 4.51 21.45
C LEU A 49 1.99 5.86 21.18
N SER A 50 1.55 6.59 22.21
CA SER A 50 0.91 7.90 22.04
C SER A 50 1.76 8.96 21.32
N PRO A 51 3.11 8.92 21.30
CA PRO A 51 3.88 9.86 20.48
C PRO A 51 3.63 9.73 18.98
N LEU A 52 3.20 8.55 18.49
CA LEU A 52 2.90 8.33 17.07
C LEU A 52 1.79 9.26 16.55
N GLU A 53 0.84 9.64 17.41
CA GLU A 53 -0.28 10.50 17.02
C GLU A 53 0.20 11.84 16.44
N SER A 54 1.24 12.42 17.05
CA SER A 54 1.83 13.69 16.60
C SER A 54 2.66 13.54 15.31
N ALA A 55 3.13 12.33 15.03
CA ALA A 55 3.99 12.04 13.90
C ALA A 55 3.20 11.70 12.62
N ILE A 56 1.93 11.31 12.75
CA ILE A 56 1.09 10.94 11.61
C ILE A 56 0.58 12.17 10.84
N ALA A 57 0.16 13.25 11.53
CA ALA A 57 -0.43 14.41 10.85
C ALA A 57 0.51 15.08 9.81
N PRO A 58 1.82 15.31 10.09
CA PRO A 58 2.74 15.84 9.09
C PRO A 58 2.90 14.92 7.87
N ARG A 59 2.91 13.60 8.07
CA ARG A 59 2.99 12.61 6.98
C ARG A 59 1.73 12.63 6.11
N MET A 60 0.55 12.68 6.73
CA MET A 60 -0.72 12.81 6.02
C MET A 60 -0.80 14.10 5.19
N ALA A 61 -0.20 15.20 5.67
CA ALA A 61 -0.11 16.45 4.93
C ALA A 61 0.88 16.37 3.74
N ALA A 62 2.02 15.70 3.92
CA ALA A 62 3.02 15.49 2.87
C ALA A 62 2.55 14.55 1.74
N HIS A 63 1.58 13.67 2.02
CA HIS A 63 1.05 12.69 1.08
C HIS A 63 -0.47 12.86 0.88
N PRO A 64 -0.92 13.79 0.02
CA PRO A 64 -2.34 14.04 -0.22
C PRO A 64 -3.14 12.85 -0.75
N SER A 65 -2.47 11.86 -1.34
CA SER A 65 -3.10 10.63 -1.82
C SER A 65 -3.45 9.64 -0.71
N LEU A 66 -2.91 9.82 0.50
CA LEU A 66 -3.29 9.01 1.66
C LEU A 66 -4.62 9.48 2.24
N THR A 67 -5.56 8.54 2.36
CA THR A 67 -6.78 8.74 3.16
C THR A 67 -6.58 8.30 4.60
N GLY A 68 -5.70 7.34 4.87
CA GLY A 68 -5.36 6.93 6.23
C GLY A 68 -3.92 6.44 6.37
N MET A 69 -3.40 6.49 7.59
CA MET A 69 -2.07 5.99 7.95
C MET A 69 -2.03 5.62 9.44
N GLY A 70 -1.23 4.61 9.77
CA GLY A 70 -1.09 4.20 11.15
C GLY A 70 -0.19 2.99 11.38
N TYR A 71 -0.28 2.47 12.60
CA TYR A 71 0.36 1.25 13.04
C TYR A 71 -0.72 0.24 13.50
N VAL A 72 -0.57 -1.00 13.07
CA VAL A 72 -1.42 -2.14 13.45
C VAL A 72 -0.52 -3.21 14.03
N ALA A 73 -0.78 -3.60 15.28
CA ALA A 73 0.15 -4.44 16.03
C ALA A 73 -0.07 -5.94 15.77
N GLU A 74 1.00 -6.73 15.82
CA GLU A 74 0.90 -8.19 15.96
C GLU A 74 0.34 -8.55 17.35
N PRO A 75 -0.52 -9.57 17.48
CA PRO A 75 -1.05 -9.99 18.77
C PRO A 75 0.04 -10.23 19.81
N GLY A 76 -0.21 -9.79 21.05
CA GLY A 76 0.74 -9.87 22.15
C GLY A 76 1.82 -8.77 22.15
N THR A 77 1.88 -7.92 21.11
CA THR A 77 2.84 -6.80 21.08
C THR A 77 2.45 -5.67 22.01
N VAL A 78 1.14 -5.40 22.17
CA VAL A 78 0.61 -4.37 23.05
C VAL A 78 -0.09 -5.03 24.23
N ALA A 79 0.41 -4.77 25.43
CA ALA A 79 -0.02 -5.44 26.65
C ALA A 79 -1.51 -5.22 26.92
N GLY A 80 -2.22 -6.32 27.19
CA GLY A 80 -3.65 -6.32 27.46
C GLY A 80 -4.54 -6.17 26.22
N GLN A 81 -3.97 -6.17 25.01
CA GLN A 81 -4.72 -6.03 23.76
C GLN A 81 -4.37 -7.17 22.79
N GLU A 82 -5.36 -8.02 22.47
CA GLU A 82 -5.18 -9.06 21.45
C GLU A 82 -5.06 -8.46 20.05
N ARG A 83 -5.85 -7.42 19.79
CA ARG A 83 -5.80 -6.59 18.58
C ARG A 83 -5.64 -5.14 18.97
N PHE A 84 -4.67 -4.48 18.37
CA PHE A 84 -4.40 -3.06 18.59
C PHE A 84 -4.14 -2.32 17.29
N LEU A 85 -4.62 -1.06 17.23
CA LEU A 85 -4.48 -0.17 16.08
C LEU A 85 -4.44 1.30 16.54
N ILE A 86 -3.47 2.02 15.99
CA ILE A 86 -3.32 3.48 16.03
C ILE A 86 -3.38 3.93 14.56
N TRP A 87 -4.53 4.43 14.12
CA TRP A 87 -4.75 4.81 12.72
C TRP A 87 -5.51 6.13 12.62
N TRP A 88 -5.01 7.04 11.80
CA TRP A 88 -5.62 8.34 11.54
C TRP A 88 -6.11 8.34 10.10
N GLN A 89 -7.29 8.89 9.93
CA GLN A 89 -7.99 8.91 8.66
C GLN A 89 -8.56 10.29 8.38
N ARG A 90 -8.50 10.71 7.12
CA ARG A 90 -9.16 11.91 6.64
C ARG A 90 -10.66 11.72 6.75
N SER A 91 -11.32 12.64 7.45
CA SER A 91 -12.76 12.68 7.62
C SER A 91 -13.23 14.09 7.25
N GLY A 92 -13.61 14.25 5.98
CA GLY A 92 -13.82 15.59 5.40
C GLY A 92 -12.51 16.38 5.37
N ASP A 93 -12.52 17.59 5.93
CA ASP A 93 -11.36 18.48 6.00
C ASP A 93 -10.46 18.22 7.23
N GLU A 94 -10.84 17.28 8.10
CA GLU A 94 -10.14 16.99 9.35
C GLU A 94 -9.44 15.62 9.31
N LEU A 95 -8.51 15.42 10.25
CA LEU A 95 -7.86 14.14 10.49
C LEU A 95 -8.34 13.60 11.84
N ALA A 96 -8.97 12.43 11.83
CA ALA A 96 -9.53 11.80 13.02
C ALA A 96 -8.91 10.43 13.27
N ARG A 97 -8.76 10.05 14.55
CA ARG A 97 -8.31 8.71 14.92
C ARG A 97 -9.45 7.72 14.68
N LEU A 98 -9.21 6.72 13.83
CA LEU A 98 -10.15 5.65 13.54
C LEU A 98 -10.38 4.78 14.79
N ARG A 99 -11.63 4.34 14.96
CA ARG A 99 -12.05 3.41 16.02
C ARG A 99 -12.78 2.26 15.35
N LEU A 100 -12.20 1.07 15.45
CA LEU A 100 -12.74 -0.15 14.85
C LEU A 100 -13.19 -1.11 15.94
N ASN A 101 -14.11 -2.00 15.58
CA ASN A 101 -14.61 -3.04 16.47
C ASN A 101 -13.72 -4.28 16.37
N PHE A 102 -13.08 -4.68 17.47
CA PHE A 102 -12.25 -5.89 17.55
C PHE A 102 -12.90 -7.03 18.36
N ASP A 103 -14.18 -6.91 18.72
CA ASP A 103 -14.90 -7.96 19.43
C ASP A 103 -15.10 -9.18 18.52
N ALA A 104 -14.41 -10.28 18.83
CA ALA A 104 -14.46 -11.55 18.09
C ALA A 104 -15.83 -12.23 18.10
N THR A 105 -16.75 -11.80 18.97
CA THR A 105 -18.13 -12.30 19.00
C THR A 105 -19.08 -11.48 18.14
N SER A 106 -18.64 -10.32 17.64
CA SER A 106 -19.44 -9.43 16.82
C SER A 106 -19.39 -9.83 15.35
N VAL A 107 -20.53 -9.71 14.67
CA VAL A 107 -20.61 -9.87 13.20
C VAL A 107 -19.91 -8.75 12.44
N ASP A 108 -19.72 -7.59 13.09
CA ASP A 108 -19.08 -6.40 12.52
C ASP A 108 -17.61 -6.29 12.97
N ILE A 109 -16.97 -7.42 13.29
CA ILE A 109 -15.54 -7.45 13.65
C ILE A 109 -14.66 -6.96 12.49
N TYR A 110 -13.71 -6.10 12.81
CA TYR A 110 -12.57 -5.79 11.96
C TYR A 110 -11.41 -6.72 12.27
N ASP A 111 -11.37 -7.89 11.62
CA ASP A 111 -10.31 -8.88 11.86
C ASP A 111 -9.14 -8.70 10.88
N TYR A 112 -8.27 -7.71 11.15
CA TYR A 112 -7.12 -7.42 10.28
C TYR A 112 -6.12 -8.58 10.17
N LEU A 113 -6.14 -9.55 11.09
CA LEU A 113 -5.27 -10.73 11.02
C LEU A 113 -5.61 -11.64 9.84
N GLN A 114 -6.84 -11.53 9.32
CA GLN A 114 -7.30 -12.24 8.12
C GLN A 114 -7.08 -11.45 6.83
N MET A 115 -6.63 -10.19 6.93
CA MET A 115 -6.48 -9.33 5.76
C MET A 115 -5.13 -9.54 5.08
N GLU A 116 -5.15 -9.65 3.75
CA GLU A 116 -3.96 -9.96 2.95
C GLU A 116 -2.85 -8.93 3.13
N TRP A 117 -3.17 -7.63 3.28
CA TRP A 117 -2.15 -6.59 3.52
C TRP A 117 -1.36 -6.76 4.83
N PHE A 118 -1.97 -7.39 5.85
CA PHE A 118 -1.30 -7.69 7.11
C PHE A 118 -0.49 -8.98 7.00
N GLN A 119 -1.10 -10.02 6.42
CA GLN A 119 -0.46 -11.32 6.22
C GLN A 119 0.77 -11.22 5.31
N GLN A 120 0.69 -10.48 4.21
CA GLN A 120 1.82 -10.29 3.29
C GLN A 120 3.03 -9.63 3.97
N ALA A 121 2.79 -8.65 4.83
CA ALA A 121 3.86 -8.01 5.61
C ALA A 121 4.44 -8.96 6.67
N ARG A 122 3.60 -9.76 7.34
CA ARG A 122 4.03 -10.77 8.30
C ARG A 122 4.86 -11.88 7.66
N ASP A 123 4.52 -12.27 6.43
CA ASP A 123 5.15 -13.37 5.69
C ASP A 123 6.47 -12.96 5.00
N GLY A 124 6.99 -11.75 5.31
CA GLY A 124 8.34 -11.33 4.94
C GLY A 124 8.43 -10.32 3.79
N GLY A 125 7.31 -9.74 3.34
CA GLY A 125 7.34 -8.65 2.37
C GLY A 125 7.85 -7.34 3.00
N ALA A 126 8.98 -6.81 2.53
CA ALA A 126 9.56 -5.56 3.05
C ALA A 126 8.71 -4.32 2.78
N ARG A 127 8.03 -4.31 1.63
CA ARG A 127 7.10 -3.28 1.18
C ARG A 127 5.97 -4.03 0.47
N ASN A 128 4.73 -3.77 0.85
CA ASN A 128 3.56 -4.47 0.30
C ASN A 128 2.55 -3.43 -0.15
N ALA A 129 1.82 -3.72 -1.22
CA ALA A 129 0.70 -2.90 -1.66
C ALA A 129 -0.43 -3.80 -2.15
N PHE A 130 -1.41 -3.97 -1.26
CA PHE A 130 -2.58 -4.79 -1.50
C PHE A 130 -3.74 -3.96 -2.07
N GLY A 131 -4.53 -4.58 -2.94
CA GLY A 131 -5.63 -3.92 -3.60
C GLY A 131 -5.31 -3.58 -5.06
N PRO A 132 -6.33 -3.14 -5.81
CA PRO A 132 -7.31 -2.21 -5.29
C PRO A 132 -8.55 -2.92 -4.75
N TYR A 133 -9.13 -2.42 -3.65
CA TYR A 133 -10.34 -2.95 -3.03
C TYR A 133 -11.14 -1.83 -2.34
N VAL A 134 -12.41 -2.08 -2.01
CA VAL A 134 -13.21 -1.16 -1.22
C VAL A 134 -13.03 -1.48 0.25
N ASP A 135 -12.45 -0.54 1.00
CA ASP A 135 -12.24 -0.69 2.45
C ASP A 135 -13.51 -0.31 3.22
N TYR A 136 -14.52 -1.18 3.19
CA TYR A 136 -15.85 -0.89 3.76
C TYR A 136 -15.84 -0.55 5.25
N SER A 137 -14.97 -1.21 6.02
CA SER A 137 -14.95 -1.09 7.47
C SER A 137 -13.97 -0.03 7.98
N GLY A 138 -13.04 0.43 7.13
CA GLY A 138 -12.19 1.58 7.40
C GLY A 138 -12.65 2.81 6.63
N ALA A 139 -12.00 3.12 5.50
CA ALA A 139 -12.20 4.37 4.75
C ALA A 139 -13.55 4.53 4.04
N GLY A 140 -14.25 3.43 3.74
CA GLY A 140 -15.39 3.42 2.81
C GLY A 140 -15.01 3.78 1.37
N LEU A 141 -13.73 3.70 1.02
CA LEU A 141 -13.17 4.16 -0.26
C LEU A 141 -12.51 3.01 -1.02
N TYR A 142 -12.37 3.20 -2.33
CA TYR A 142 -11.59 2.32 -3.19
C TYR A 142 -10.10 2.67 -3.08
N VAL A 143 -9.31 1.78 -2.48
CA VAL A 143 -7.94 2.05 -2.03
C VAL A 143 -6.97 0.95 -2.43
N VAL A 144 -5.69 1.29 -2.38
CA VAL A 144 -4.58 0.35 -2.21
C VAL A 144 -4.02 0.57 -0.81
N THR A 145 -3.94 -0.49 -0.01
CA THR A 145 -3.31 -0.44 1.31
C THR A 145 -1.84 -0.80 1.17
N MET A 146 -0.99 0.18 1.41
CA MET A 146 0.46 0.03 1.41
C MET A 146 0.93 -0.25 2.84
N SER A 147 1.82 -1.22 3.02
CA SER A 147 2.33 -1.60 4.34
C SER A 147 3.80 -1.99 4.32
N VAL A 148 4.48 -1.74 5.44
CA VAL A 148 5.84 -2.24 5.73
C VAL A 148 5.84 -2.92 7.10
N PRO A 149 6.62 -3.99 7.29
CA PRO A 149 6.68 -4.71 8.55
C PRO A 149 7.46 -3.89 9.59
N VAL A 150 6.98 -3.90 10.82
CA VAL A 150 7.72 -3.40 11.98
C VAL A 150 8.44 -4.60 12.61
N MET A 151 9.77 -4.63 12.50
CA MET A 151 10.59 -5.74 12.98
C MET A 151 11.52 -5.29 14.12
N ALA A 152 11.62 -6.08 15.18
CA ALA A 152 12.62 -5.91 16.23
C ALA A 152 13.27 -7.25 16.55
N ASP A 153 14.61 -7.32 16.48
CA ASP A 153 15.38 -8.53 16.80
C ASP A 153 14.89 -9.80 16.05
N GLY A 154 14.45 -9.63 14.81
CA GLY A 154 13.90 -10.71 13.98
C GLY A 154 12.44 -11.09 14.28
N ALA A 155 11.81 -10.47 15.28
CA ALA A 155 10.39 -10.66 15.58
C ALA A 155 9.51 -9.63 14.86
N PHE A 156 8.41 -10.10 14.28
CA PHE A 156 7.37 -9.26 13.70
C PHE A 156 6.51 -8.65 14.80
N LEU A 157 6.43 -7.32 14.81
CA LEU A 157 5.68 -6.55 15.80
C LEU A 157 4.37 -5.99 15.22
N GLY A 158 4.10 -6.19 13.94
CA GLY A 158 2.95 -5.61 13.23
C GLY A 158 3.38 -4.82 12.00
N VAL A 159 2.52 -3.92 11.54
CA VAL A 159 2.75 -3.15 10.30
C VAL A 159 2.58 -1.65 10.51
N ALA A 160 3.42 -0.86 9.86
CA ALA A 160 3.11 0.53 9.55
C ALA A 160 2.42 0.54 8.19
N GLY A 161 1.23 1.13 8.11
CA GLY A 161 0.39 1.08 6.93
C GLY A 161 -0.18 2.44 6.54
N GLY A 162 -0.61 2.54 5.28
CA GLY A 162 -1.34 3.68 4.77
C GLY A 162 -2.21 3.34 3.57
N ASP A 163 -3.39 3.94 3.51
CA ASP A 163 -4.37 3.74 2.45
C ASP A 163 -4.26 4.82 1.40
N VAL A 164 -3.86 4.44 0.19
CA VAL A 164 -3.80 5.33 -0.97
C VAL A 164 -5.11 5.24 -1.75
N VAL A 165 -5.80 6.36 -1.96
CA VAL A 165 -7.06 6.36 -2.71
C VAL A 165 -6.82 6.23 -4.21
N MET A 166 -7.58 5.34 -4.86
CA MET A 166 -7.45 5.08 -6.30
C MET A 166 -7.75 6.31 -7.15
N SER A 167 -8.67 7.19 -6.70
CA SER A 167 -8.99 8.44 -7.38
C SER A 167 -7.81 9.41 -7.51
N GLN A 168 -6.75 9.25 -6.70
CA GLN A 168 -5.51 10.02 -6.78
C GLN A 168 -4.37 9.21 -7.41
N LEU A 169 -4.32 7.89 -7.18
CA LEU A 169 -3.26 7.02 -7.67
C LEU A 169 -3.40 6.72 -9.17
N GLU A 170 -4.59 6.33 -9.62
CA GLU A 170 -4.83 5.89 -11.00
C GLU A 170 -4.47 6.98 -12.03
N PRO A 171 -4.91 8.26 -11.90
CA PRO A 171 -4.55 9.28 -12.87
C PRO A 171 -3.03 9.51 -12.99
N ARG A 172 -2.30 9.36 -11.89
CA ARG A 172 -0.83 9.51 -11.87
C ARG A 172 -0.12 8.33 -12.52
N LEU A 173 -0.60 7.11 -12.29
CA LEU A 173 -0.12 5.93 -13.01
C LEU A 173 -0.38 6.06 -14.51
N ILE A 174 -1.60 6.47 -14.90
CA ILE A 174 -1.94 6.71 -16.31
C ILE A 174 -1.01 7.76 -16.93
N ALA A 175 -0.69 8.84 -16.22
CA ALA A 175 0.24 9.86 -16.72
C ALA A 175 1.63 9.29 -17.06
N ILE A 176 2.13 8.34 -16.26
CA ILE A 176 3.38 7.62 -16.54
C ILE A 176 3.20 6.73 -17.78
N LEU A 177 2.14 5.91 -17.81
CA LEU A 177 1.89 4.97 -18.91
C LEU A 177 1.66 5.65 -20.26
N ARG A 178 1.08 6.86 -20.28
CA ARG A 178 0.85 7.66 -21.50
C ARG A 178 2.13 8.19 -22.15
N THR A 179 3.29 8.05 -21.50
CA THR A 179 4.58 8.35 -22.14
C THR A 179 4.97 7.28 -23.17
N ALA A 180 4.41 6.08 -23.07
CA ALA A 180 4.58 5.03 -24.07
C ALA A 180 3.58 5.20 -25.24
N PRO A 181 4.04 5.08 -26.50
CA PRO A 181 3.14 5.09 -27.66
C PRO A 181 2.36 3.79 -27.83
N GLN A 182 2.78 2.71 -27.16
CA GLN A 182 2.08 1.43 -27.10
C GLN A 182 1.09 1.36 -25.93
N GLU A 183 0.14 0.41 -26.00
CA GLU A 183 -0.69 0.04 -24.85
C GLU A 183 0.19 -0.43 -23.70
N ALA A 184 -0.06 0.10 -22.50
CA ALA A 184 0.66 -0.24 -21.29
C ALA A 184 -0.28 -0.37 -20.10
N VAL A 185 0.04 -1.27 -19.19
CA VAL A 185 -0.77 -1.62 -18.01
C VAL A 185 0.12 -1.84 -16.79
N VAL A 186 -0.33 -1.38 -15.62
CA VAL A 186 0.26 -1.74 -14.32
C VAL A 186 -0.65 -2.76 -13.63
N VAL A 187 -0.07 -3.85 -13.17
CA VAL A 187 -0.77 -4.97 -12.53
C VAL A 187 -0.12 -5.27 -11.19
N ASN A 188 -0.93 -5.50 -10.16
CA ASN A 188 -0.45 -5.86 -8.83
C ASN A 188 -0.12 -7.37 -8.72
N ARG A 189 0.34 -7.81 -7.54
CA ARG A 189 0.68 -9.21 -7.27
C ARG A 189 -0.52 -10.16 -7.35
N GLU A 190 -1.72 -9.67 -7.07
CA GLU A 190 -2.97 -10.43 -7.17
C GLU A 190 -3.52 -10.54 -8.61
N ARG A 191 -2.77 -10.06 -9.61
CA ARG A 191 -3.14 -9.95 -11.03
C ARG A 191 -4.20 -8.91 -11.34
N ARG A 192 -4.45 -7.96 -10.42
CA ARG A 192 -5.42 -6.89 -10.62
C ARG A 192 -4.79 -5.72 -11.35
N VAL A 193 -5.50 -5.22 -12.36
CA VAL A 193 -5.12 -4.00 -13.08
C VAL A 193 -5.27 -2.81 -12.14
N LEU A 194 -4.20 -2.03 -11.98
CA LEU A 194 -4.17 -0.78 -11.22
C LEU A 194 -4.45 0.42 -12.11
N ALA A 195 -3.89 0.42 -13.32
CA ALA A 195 -4.06 1.47 -14.32
C ALA A 195 -3.67 0.95 -15.71
N ALA A 196 -4.25 1.53 -16.75
CA ALA A 196 -3.88 1.29 -18.14
C ALA A 196 -4.02 2.57 -18.96
N ASN A 197 -3.22 2.74 -20.01
CA ASN A 197 -3.33 3.90 -20.90
C ASN A 197 -4.39 3.75 -22.02
N THR A 198 -5.06 2.59 -22.11
CA THR A 198 -6.20 2.33 -23.01
C THR A 198 -7.33 1.59 -22.32
N ALA A 199 -8.52 1.57 -22.94
CA ALA A 199 -9.69 0.88 -22.43
C ALA A 199 -9.63 -0.66 -22.57
N THR A 200 -8.58 -1.21 -23.19
CA THR A 200 -8.40 -2.67 -23.34
C THR A 200 -8.30 -3.37 -21.97
N TRP A 201 -7.76 -2.68 -20.96
CA TRP A 201 -7.50 -3.22 -19.63
C TRP A 201 -8.27 -2.41 -18.58
N VAL A 202 -9.29 -3.00 -17.97
CA VAL A 202 -10.17 -2.31 -17.03
C VAL A 202 -9.60 -2.39 -15.60
N VAL A 203 -9.45 -1.26 -14.93
CA VAL A 203 -8.97 -1.17 -13.53
C VAL A 203 -9.82 -2.02 -12.59
N GLY A 204 -9.16 -2.71 -11.66
CA GLY A 204 -9.77 -3.67 -10.72
C GLY A 204 -9.97 -5.08 -11.29
N THR A 205 -9.93 -5.24 -12.63
CA THR A 205 -10.05 -6.55 -13.28
C THR A 205 -8.86 -7.44 -12.89
N ARG A 206 -9.16 -8.67 -12.49
CA ARG A 206 -8.16 -9.70 -12.26
C ARG A 206 -7.85 -10.42 -13.56
N LEU A 207 -6.64 -10.27 -14.07
CA LEU A 207 -6.15 -10.97 -15.25
C LEU A 207 -6.01 -12.48 -14.96
N PRO A 208 -6.22 -13.37 -15.94
CA PRO A 208 -6.15 -14.82 -15.74
C PRO A 208 -4.74 -15.32 -15.37
N VAL A 209 -3.70 -14.63 -15.84
CA VAL A 209 -2.28 -14.87 -15.55
C VAL A 209 -1.56 -13.53 -15.35
N MET A 210 -0.39 -13.55 -14.71
CA MET A 210 0.47 -12.36 -14.68
C MET A 210 0.99 -12.05 -16.09
N PRO A 211 1.14 -10.77 -16.47
CA PRO A 211 1.75 -10.41 -17.74
C PRO A 211 3.13 -11.03 -17.92
N ALA A 212 3.39 -11.59 -19.10
CA ALA A 212 4.67 -12.16 -19.50
C ALA A 212 4.90 -11.89 -20.99
N VAL A 213 6.16 -11.77 -21.41
CA VAL A 213 6.50 -11.55 -22.82
C VAL A 213 6.01 -12.72 -23.67
N GLY A 214 5.30 -12.42 -24.76
CA GLY A 214 4.70 -13.41 -25.66
C GLY A 214 3.27 -13.83 -25.28
N GLU A 215 2.80 -13.48 -24.08
CA GLU A 215 1.44 -13.75 -23.63
C GLU A 215 0.53 -12.54 -23.86
N ALA A 216 -0.70 -12.77 -24.31
CA ALA A 216 -1.71 -11.71 -24.55
C ALA A 216 -1.22 -10.51 -25.39
N GLY A 217 -0.18 -10.69 -26.21
CA GLY A 217 0.41 -9.65 -27.05
C GLY A 217 1.41 -8.73 -26.34
N PHE A 218 1.85 -9.05 -25.12
CA PHE A 218 2.90 -8.29 -24.43
C PHE A 218 4.27 -8.52 -25.07
N VAL A 219 4.98 -7.42 -25.36
CA VAL A 219 6.34 -7.43 -25.97
C VAL A 219 7.42 -7.03 -25.00
N ASP A 220 7.07 -6.36 -23.91
CA ASP A 220 7.99 -5.95 -22.86
C ASP A 220 7.28 -5.97 -21.50
N VAL A 221 7.96 -6.46 -20.48
CA VAL A 221 7.42 -6.63 -19.12
C VAL A 221 8.53 -6.38 -18.12
N ALA A 222 8.26 -5.57 -17.10
CA ALA A 222 9.20 -5.26 -16.04
C ALA A 222 8.52 -5.23 -14.67
N GLU A 223 9.21 -5.77 -13.65
CA GLU A 223 8.80 -5.59 -12.26
C GLU A 223 9.06 -4.14 -11.83
N VAL A 224 8.15 -3.60 -11.02
CA VAL A 224 8.34 -2.31 -10.35
C VAL A 224 9.41 -2.50 -9.25
N PRO A 225 10.54 -1.77 -9.32
CA PRO A 225 11.60 -1.88 -8.33
C PRO A 225 11.13 -1.57 -6.90
N ASP A 226 11.93 -2.03 -5.93
CA ASP A 226 11.92 -1.55 -4.54
C ASP A 226 10.54 -1.46 -3.87
N GLY A 227 9.61 -2.39 -4.14
CA GLY A 227 8.46 -2.43 -3.26
C GLY A 227 7.39 -3.45 -3.54
N PRO A 228 6.39 -3.13 -4.36
CA PRO A 228 5.05 -3.63 -4.10
C PRO A 228 4.71 -4.99 -4.74
N GLY A 229 5.65 -5.61 -5.47
CA GLY A 229 5.36 -6.78 -6.31
C GLY A 229 4.44 -6.48 -7.49
N TRP A 230 4.49 -5.24 -8.00
CA TRP A 230 3.75 -4.81 -9.18
C TRP A 230 4.56 -5.03 -10.45
N VAL A 231 3.88 -5.15 -11.57
CA VAL A 231 4.45 -5.34 -12.90
C VAL A 231 3.89 -4.30 -13.85
N VAL A 232 4.75 -3.74 -14.70
CA VAL A 232 4.36 -2.96 -15.87
C VAL A 232 4.54 -3.81 -17.12
N ALA A 233 3.53 -3.87 -17.96
CA ALA A 233 3.57 -4.60 -19.23
C ALA A 233 3.18 -3.69 -20.39
N VAL A 234 3.88 -3.84 -21.51
CA VAL A 234 3.68 -3.08 -22.76
C VAL A 234 3.31 -4.05 -23.87
N ALA A 235 2.22 -3.80 -24.59
CA ALA A 235 1.71 -4.66 -25.66
C ALA A 235 2.14 -4.18 -27.05
N ASP A 236 2.13 -5.09 -28.04
CA ASP A 236 2.39 -4.81 -29.45
C ASP A 236 1.21 -4.13 -30.15
N ARG A 237 0.62 -3.12 -29.51
CA ARG A 237 -0.46 -2.34 -30.08
C ARG A 237 -0.20 -0.88 -29.81
N LEU A 238 -0.16 -0.08 -30.86
CA LEU A 238 -0.07 1.38 -30.74
C LEU A 238 -1.40 1.92 -30.21
N VAL A 239 -1.31 2.92 -29.33
CA VAL A 239 -2.49 3.69 -28.92
C VAL A 239 -2.89 4.57 -30.11
N GLY A 240 -4.12 4.39 -30.62
CA GLY A 240 -4.64 5.22 -31.71
C GLY A 240 -4.64 6.70 -31.32
N LEU A 241 -4.20 7.57 -32.24
CA LEU A 241 -4.30 9.02 -32.12
C LEU A 241 -5.76 9.47 -32.09
#